data_AF-A0A2K5JFE7-F1
#
_entry.id   AF-A0A2K5JFE7-F1
#
_cell.length_a   1.000
_cell.length_b   1.000
_cell.length_c   1.000
_cell.angle_alpha   90.00
_cell.angle_beta   90.00
_cell.angle_gamma   90.00
#
_symmetry.space_group_name_H-M   'P 1'
#
loop_
_entity.id
_entity.type
_entity.pdbx_description
1 polymer ?
#
loop_
_entity_poly.entity_id
_entity_poly.type
_entity_poly.pdbx_seq_one_letter_code
_entity_poly.pdbx_strand_id
1 'polypeptide(L)'
;MSMSSALAMVFMGAKGNTAAQMSQALSFGKIGGEDGDIHQGFQSLLAEINRTGTQYLLKTANRLFGEKSYDFHTCFTDSCGKFYQAKLKQLDFLNDTEKSRTHINNWIAEKTEGENILVFYFNNISNRPGAVAQACNPSTLGGRDGWITRSGDRDHPG
;
A
#
# COMPACT_ATOMS: atom_id res chain seq x y z
N MET A 1 -1.66 -2.55 -8.54
CA MET A 1 -0.93 -2.94 -7.32
C MET A 1 -1.55 -2.35 -6.06
N SER A 2 -1.64 -1.02 -5.92
CA SER A 2 -2.06 -0.39 -4.64
C SER A 2 -3.40 -0.88 -4.06
N MET A 3 -4.46 -0.94 -4.87
CA MET A 3 -5.77 -1.42 -4.39
C MET A 3 -5.77 -2.91 -4.01
N SER A 4 -5.05 -3.74 -4.76
CA SER A 4 -5.01 -5.19 -4.54
C SER A 4 -4.25 -5.56 -3.26
N SER A 5 -3.13 -4.89 -2.95
CA SER A 5 -2.40 -5.10 -1.69
C SER A 5 -3.17 -4.59 -0.48
N ALA A 6 -3.86 -3.45 -0.58
CA ALA A 6 -4.75 -2.97 0.47
C ALA A 6 -5.88 -3.98 0.76
N LEU A 7 -6.54 -4.49 -0.28
CA LEU A 7 -7.62 -5.47 -0.13
C LEU A 7 -7.11 -6.82 0.38
N ALA A 8 -5.90 -7.23 0.01
CA ALA A 8 -5.28 -8.45 0.51
C ALA A 8 -4.89 -8.35 2.00
N MET A 9 -4.45 -7.17 2.47
CA MET A 9 -4.25 -6.91 3.91
C MET A 9 -5.57 -6.96 4.68
N VAL A 10 -6.67 -6.46 4.12
CA VAL A 10 -7.99 -6.57 4.74
C VAL A 10 -8.46 -8.03 4.77
N PHE A 11 -8.22 -8.78 3.70
CA PHE A 11 -8.54 -10.22 3.61
C PHE A 11 -7.81 -11.03 4.69
N MET A 12 -6.55 -10.71 4.98
CA MET A 12 -5.76 -11.34 6.05
C MET A 12 -6.39 -11.20 7.44
N GLY A 13 -7.18 -10.15 7.69
CA GLY A 13 -7.92 -9.94 8.93
C GLY A 13 -9.35 -10.48 8.92
N ALA A 14 -9.88 -10.87 7.74
CA ALA A 14 -11.25 -11.34 7.60
C ALA A 14 -11.40 -12.80 8.04
N LYS A 15 -12.59 -13.17 8.53
CA LYS A 15 -12.95 -14.55 8.89
C LYS A 15 -14.36 -14.88 8.40
N GLY A 16 -14.69 -16.18 8.36
CA GLY A 16 -16.02 -16.67 8.03
C GLY A 16 -16.52 -16.19 6.66
N ASN A 17 -17.79 -15.76 6.61
CA ASN A 17 -18.44 -15.34 5.38
C ASN A 17 -17.76 -14.13 4.71
N THR A 18 -17.21 -13.21 5.51
CA THR A 18 -16.48 -12.05 4.97
C THR A 18 -15.23 -12.49 4.22
N ALA A 19 -14.46 -13.43 4.77
CA ALA A 19 -13.29 -13.98 4.09
C ALA A 19 -13.68 -14.70 2.80
N ALA A 20 -14.75 -15.51 2.83
CA ALA A 20 -15.22 -16.24 1.65
C ALA A 20 -15.63 -15.28 0.51
N GLN A 21 -16.41 -14.24 0.84
CA GLN A 21 -16.84 -13.23 -0.14
C GLN A 21 -15.66 -12.44 -0.72
N MET A 22 -14.70 -12.04 0.11
CA MET A 22 -13.49 -11.36 -0.35
C MET A 22 -12.64 -12.25 -1.27
N SER A 23 -12.46 -13.53 -0.91
CA SER A 23 -11.71 -14.49 -1.73
C SER A 23 -12.34 -14.68 -3.11
N GLN A 24 -13.68 -14.77 -3.16
CA GLN A 24 -14.42 -14.87 -4.42
C GLN A 24 -14.32 -13.60 -5.26
N ALA A 25 -14.60 -12.43 -4.67
CA ALA A 25 -14.61 -11.15 -5.39
C ALA A 25 -13.21 -10.77 -5.93
N LEU A 26 -12.16 -11.08 -5.16
CA LEU A 26 -10.77 -10.78 -5.54
C LEU A 26 -10.14 -11.90 -6.37
N SER A 27 -10.90 -12.97 -6.68
CA SER A 27 -10.43 -14.17 -7.38
C SER A 27 -9.21 -14.84 -6.71
N PHE A 28 -9.02 -14.65 -5.40
CA PHE A 28 -7.88 -15.22 -4.66
C PHE A 28 -7.95 -16.75 -4.62
N GLY A 29 -9.16 -17.31 -4.61
CA GLY A 29 -9.37 -18.77 -4.72
C GLY A 29 -8.91 -19.39 -6.05
N LYS A 30 -8.59 -18.59 -7.08
CA LYS A 30 -7.99 -19.06 -8.35
C LYS A 30 -6.47 -18.89 -8.40
N ILE A 31 -5.91 -18.09 -7.50
CA ILE A 31 -4.48 -17.75 -7.44
C ILE A 31 -3.77 -18.63 -6.40
N GLY A 32 -4.48 -19.07 -5.37
CA GLY A 32 -4.03 -20.10 -4.42
C GLY A 32 -4.18 -21.51 -4.99
N GLY A 33 -3.34 -21.86 -5.97
CA GLY A 33 -3.10 -23.24 -6.36
C GLY A 33 -2.24 -24.00 -5.34
N GLU A 34 -1.85 -25.24 -5.68
CA GLU A 34 -1.11 -26.18 -4.82
C GLU A 34 0.25 -25.67 -4.27
N ASP A 35 0.79 -24.53 -4.74
CA ASP A 35 2.17 -24.10 -4.49
C ASP A 35 2.39 -22.71 -3.82
N GLY A 36 1.35 -21.98 -3.38
CA GLY A 36 1.65 -20.72 -2.66
C GLY A 36 0.50 -19.91 -2.09
N ASP A 37 0.72 -19.40 -0.88
CA ASP A 37 -0.15 -18.42 -0.22
C ASP A 37 -0.08 -17.07 -0.96
N ILE A 38 -1.23 -16.48 -1.30
CA ILE A 38 -1.30 -15.17 -1.95
C ILE A 38 -0.51 -14.09 -1.21
N HIS A 39 -0.42 -14.17 0.11
CA HIS A 39 0.35 -13.25 0.94
C HIS A 39 1.86 -13.39 0.70
N GLN A 40 2.35 -14.60 0.43
CA GLN A 40 3.74 -14.82 0.01
C GLN A 40 4.00 -14.23 -1.38
N GLY A 41 3.04 -14.34 -2.30
CA GLY A 41 3.12 -13.68 -3.61
C GLY A 41 3.29 -12.16 -3.48
N PHE A 42 2.51 -11.51 -2.62
CA PHE A 42 2.67 -10.09 -2.33
C PHE A 42 3.99 -9.76 -1.63
N GLN A 43 4.47 -10.62 -0.73
CA GLN A 43 5.76 -10.44 -0.07
C GLN A 43 6.91 -10.39 -1.08
N SER A 44 6.97 -11.38 -1.97
CA SER A 44 7.98 -11.45 -3.03
C SER A 44 7.90 -10.26 -3.97
N LEU A 45 6.68 -9.88 -4.38
CA LEU A 45 6.46 -8.73 -5.25
C LEU A 45 6.93 -7.42 -4.61
N LEU A 46 6.60 -7.17 -3.34
CA LEU A 46 7.02 -5.97 -2.62
C LEU A 46 8.54 -5.94 -2.40
N ALA A 47 9.16 -7.10 -2.17
CA ALA A 47 10.62 -7.22 -2.06
C ALA A 47 11.31 -6.87 -3.39
N GLU A 48 10.76 -7.33 -4.52
CA GLU A 48 11.31 -7.04 -5.85
C GLU A 48 11.13 -5.56 -6.23
N ILE A 49 9.95 -4.98 -5.97
CA ILE A 49 9.69 -3.56 -6.23
C ILE A 49 10.64 -2.68 -5.43
N ASN A 50 10.85 -2.99 -4.15
CA ASN A 50 11.71 -2.19 -3.27
C ASN A 50 13.21 -2.57 -3.37
N ARG A 51 13.59 -3.42 -4.32
CA ARG A 51 14.98 -3.86 -4.49
C ARG A 51 15.86 -2.68 -4.89
N THR A 52 17.00 -2.52 -4.22
CA THR A 52 17.98 -1.49 -4.55
C THR A 52 18.85 -1.92 -5.74
N GLY A 53 19.35 -0.94 -6.51
CA GLY A 53 20.25 -1.20 -7.64
C GLY A 53 19.55 -1.66 -8.93
N THR A 54 18.23 -1.47 -9.03
CA THR A 54 17.46 -1.68 -10.25
C THR A 54 17.57 -0.47 -11.19
N GLN A 55 17.23 -0.66 -12.47
CA GLN A 55 17.22 0.41 -13.48
C GLN A 55 16.01 1.35 -13.36
N TYR A 56 15.03 0.99 -12.51
CA TYR A 56 13.84 1.78 -12.21
C TYR A 56 13.93 2.34 -10.79
N LEU A 57 13.36 3.52 -10.56
CA LEU A 57 13.27 4.14 -9.23
C LEU A 57 11.82 4.09 -8.74
N LEU A 58 11.31 2.87 -8.54
CA LEU A 58 9.97 2.63 -8.00
C LEU A 58 10.11 2.21 -6.54
N LYS A 59 9.46 2.93 -5.62
CA LYS A 59 9.41 2.55 -4.20
C LYS A 59 7.98 2.49 -3.70
N THR A 60 7.69 1.49 -2.89
CA THR A 60 6.38 1.31 -2.24
C THR A 60 6.54 1.19 -0.73
N ALA A 61 5.60 1.76 0.00
CA ALA A 61 5.56 1.67 1.45
C ALA A 61 4.12 1.42 1.92
N ASN A 62 3.94 0.43 2.78
CA ASN A 62 2.66 0.10 3.39
C ASN A 62 2.72 0.39 4.90
N ARG A 63 1.60 0.78 5.50
CA ARG A 63 1.48 1.00 6.95
C ARG A 63 0.06 0.75 7.42
N LEU A 64 -0.07 0.20 8.62
CA LEU A 64 -1.35 0.14 9.33
C LEU A 64 -1.41 1.32 10.30
N PHE A 65 -2.53 2.02 10.32
CA PHE A 65 -2.83 3.03 11.33
C PHE A 65 -4.04 2.58 12.14
N GLY A 66 -3.88 2.44 13.46
CA GLY A 66 -4.94 1.98 14.35
C GLY A 66 -5.29 3.03 15.39
N GLU A 67 -6.54 3.03 15.85
CA GLU A 67 -6.91 3.81 17.03
C GLU A 67 -6.18 3.22 18.26
N LYS A 68 -5.58 4.09 19.07
CA LYS A 68 -4.76 3.69 20.23
C LYS A 68 -5.57 3.03 21.35
N SER A 69 -6.87 3.27 21.44
CA SER A 69 -7.73 2.65 22.45
C SER A 69 -8.11 1.20 22.13
N TYR A 70 -7.76 0.68 20.94
CA TYR A 70 -8.02 -0.70 20.54
C TYR A 70 -6.77 -1.57 20.63
N ASP A 71 -6.97 -2.77 21.15
CA ASP A 71 -5.98 -3.84 21.11
C ASP A 71 -6.12 -4.63 19.81
N PHE A 72 -5.08 -4.56 18.97
CA PHE A 72 -5.01 -5.32 17.73
C PHE A 72 -4.41 -6.69 17.98
N HIS A 73 -4.99 -7.73 17.35
CA HIS A 73 -4.42 -9.06 17.42
C HIS A 73 -3.00 -9.09 16.83
N THR A 74 -2.04 -9.55 17.63
CA THR A 74 -0.62 -9.64 17.25
C THR A 74 -0.41 -10.50 16.00
N CYS A 75 -1.11 -11.64 15.90
CA CYS A 75 -1.04 -12.49 14.72
C CYS A 75 -1.42 -11.74 13.42
N PHE A 76 -2.37 -10.80 13.48
CA PHE A 76 -2.73 -9.98 12.33
C PHE A 76 -1.65 -8.94 12.04
N THR A 77 -1.21 -8.16 13.05
CA THR A 77 -0.20 -7.12 12.86
C THR A 77 1.15 -7.67 12.40
N ASP A 78 1.53 -8.84 12.91
CA ASP A 78 2.78 -9.52 12.55
C ASP A 78 2.73 -10.07 11.13
N SER A 79 1.59 -10.63 10.72
CA SER A 79 1.39 -11.09 9.34
C SER A 79 1.40 -9.93 8.36
N CYS A 80 0.74 -8.80 8.67
CA CYS A 80 0.82 -7.59 7.86
C CYS A 80 2.25 -7.03 7.80
N GLY A 81 2.99 -7.05 8.91
CA GLY A 81 4.40 -6.68 8.95
C GLY A 81 5.27 -7.58 8.07
N LYS A 82 5.07 -8.89 8.14
CA LYS A 82 5.84 -9.91 7.41
C LYS A 82 5.59 -9.85 5.90
N PHE A 83 4.33 -9.91 5.49
CA PHE A 83 3.97 -10.09 4.09
C PHE A 83 3.87 -8.76 3.32
N TYR A 84 3.56 -7.67 4.01
CA TYR A 84 3.32 -6.38 3.37
C TYR A 84 4.29 -5.28 3.80
N GLN A 85 5.22 -5.56 4.71
CA GLN A 85 6.08 -4.55 5.33
C GLN A 85 5.25 -3.45 6.05
N ALA A 86 4.01 -3.77 6.42
CA ALA A 86 3.02 -2.85 6.96
C ALA A 86 2.99 -2.90 8.49
N LYS A 87 3.87 -2.13 9.14
CA LYS A 87 3.87 -2.03 10.61
C LYS A 87 2.66 -1.26 11.13
N LEU A 88 2.15 -1.64 12.30
CA LEU A 88 1.12 -0.89 13.01
C LEU A 88 1.69 0.36 13.67
N LYS A 89 1.02 1.49 13.46
CA LYS A 89 1.19 2.74 14.21
C LYS A 89 -0.14 3.10 14.84
N GLN A 90 -0.20 3.09 16.16
CA GLN A 90 -1.38 3.57 16.88
C GLN A 90 -1.37 5.10 16.96
N LEU A 91 -2.55 5.70 16.75
CA LEU A 91 -2.84 7.13 16.75
C LEU A 91 -4.15 7.39 17.51
N ASP A 92 -4.43 8.64 17.88
CA ASP A 92 -5.63 9.02 18.62
C ASP A 92 -6.67 9.61 17.66
N PHE A 93 -7.36 8.76 16.92
CA PHE A 93 -8.45 9.14 16.03
C PHE A 93 -9.65 9.69 16.79
N LEU A 94 -9.92 9.21 18.00
CA LEU A 94 -11.08 9.61 18.80
C LEU A 94 -10.94 11.02 19.38
N ASN A 95 -9.82 11.32 20.03
CA ASN A 95 -9.64 12.59 20.76
C ASN A 95 -8.74 13.59 20.02
N ASP A 96 -7.92 13.14 19.06
CA ASP A 96 -6.97 13.99 18.34
C ASP A 96 -7.00 13.71 16.82
N THR A 97 -8.22 13.72 16.26
CA THR A 97 -8.53 13.35 14.87
C THR A 97 -7.69 14.13 13.85
N GLU A 98 -7.60 15.45 13.99
CA GLU A 98 -6.88 16.30 13.03
C GLU A 98 -5.38 16.05 13.06
N LYS A 99 -4.78 15.90 14.24
CA LYS A 99 -3.36 15.58 14.37
C LYS A 99 -3.05 14.20 13.80
N SER A 100 -3.94 13.23 14.02
CA SER A 100 -3.82 11.91 13.42
C SER A 100 -3.89 11.98 11.89
N ARG A 101 -4.82 12.76 11.33
CA ARG A 101 -4.90 12.98 9.87
C ARG A 101 -3.62 13.62 9.33
N THR A 102 -3.13 14.69 9.95
CA THR A 102 -1.88 15.34 9.57
C THR A 102 -0.69 14.40 9.66
N HIS A 103 -0.61 13.56 10.70
CA HIS A 103 0.46 12.57 10.83
C HIS A 103 0.46 11.56 9.68
N ILE A 104 -0.72 11.04 9.32
CA ILE A 104 -0.86 10.08 8.22
C ILE A 104 -0.49 10.76 6.89
N ASN A 105 -0.98 11.98 6.64
CA ASN A 105 -0.67 12.73 5.43
C ASN A 105 0.83 13.04 5.30
N ASN A 106 1.47 13.48 6.39
CA ASN A 106 2.92 13.73 6.41
C ASN A 106 3.70 12.44 6.16
N TRP A 107 3.24 11.30 6.70
CA TRP A 107 3.87 10.01 6.44
C TRP A 107 3.75 9.61 4.97
N ILE A 108 2.60 9.82 4.31
CA ILE A 108 2.50 9.62 2.86
C ILE A 108 3.47 10.52 2.14
N ALA A 109 3.43 11.83 2.42
CA ALA A 109 4.24 12.83 1.70
C ALA A 109 5.74 12.54 1.81
N GLU A 110 6.20 12.08 2.99
CA GLU A 110 7.58 11.61 3.18
C GLU A 110 7.91 10.40 2.29
N LYS A 111 6.98 9.46 2.13
CA LYS A 111 7.19 8.25 1.30
C LYS A 111 7.01 8.49 -0.20
N THR A 112 6.37 9.59 -0.59
CA THR A 112 6.21 10.01 -1.98
C THR A 112 7.17 11.14 -2.38
N GLU A 113 8.20 11.44 -1.55
CA GLU A 113 9.17 12.52 -1.80
C GLU A 113 8.52 13.88 -2.10
N GLY A 114 7.37 14.15 -1.48
CA GLY A 114 6.63 15.39 -1.67
C GLY A 114 5.75 15.44 -2.92
N GLU A 115 5.66 14.35 -3.71
CA GLU A 115 4.60 14.25 -4.72
C GLU A 115 3.26 14.21 -3.99
N ASN A 116 2.43 15.24 -4.24
CA ASN A 116 1.12 15.50 -3.63
C ASN A 116 0.05 14.50 -4.08
N ILE A 117 0.37 13.20 -4.06
CA ILE A 117 -0.52 12.14 -4.49
C ILE A 117 -1.03 11.45 -3.24
N LEU A 118 -2.31 11.73 -2.95
CA LEU A 118 -3.14 11.18 -1.86
C LEU A 118 -3.09 11.96 -0.54
N VAL A 119 -3.77 13.11 -0.54
CA VAL A 119 -4.46 13.58 0.66
C VAL A 119 -5.40 12.45 1.10
N PHE A 120 -5.22 11.88 2.29
CA PHE A 120 -6.22 11.00 2.87
C PHE A 120 -7.50 11.80 3.12
N TYR A 121 -8.39 11.83 2.12
CA TYR A 121 -9.76 12.31 2.26
C TYR A 121 -10.62 11.26 2.98
N PHE A 122 -10.29 10.91 4.22
CA PHE A 122 -11.28 10.37 5.14
C PHE A 122 -11.73 11.51 6.04
N ASN A 123 -12.83 12.17 5.65
CA ASN A 123 -13.51 13.16 6.48
C ASN A 123 -14.03 12.58 7.82
N ASN A 124 -13.89 11.27 8.09
CA ASN A 124 -14.31 10.64 9.34
C ASN A 124 -13.43 9.43 9.70
N ILE A 125 -12.24 9.68 10.30
CA ILE A 125 -11.47 8.65 11.02
C ILE A 125 -11.92 8.50 12.49
N SER A 126 -12.65 9.50 12.99
CA SER A 126 -13.12 9.66 14.38
C SER A 126 -14.05 8.57 14.88
N ASN A 127 -14.46 7.61 14.04
CA ASN A 127 -15.26 6.46 14.49
C ASN A 127 -14.82 5.14 13.83
N ARG A 128 -13.55 5.05 13.41
CA ARG A 128 -12.99 3.84 12.78
C ARG A 128 -11.95 3.20 13.70
N PRO A 129 -11.97 1.87 13.86
CA PRO A 129 -10.94 1.18 14.66
C PRO A 129 -9.56 1.27 13.99
N GLY A 130 -9.48 1.35 12.66
CA GLY A 130 -8.21 1.42 11.94
C GLY A 130 -8.34 1.78 10.46
N ALA A 131 -7.19 2.04 9.82
CA ALA A 131 -7.02 2.33 8.41
C ALA A 131 -5.74 1.67 7.87
N VAL A 132 -5.77 1.25 6.61
CA VAL A 132 -4.59 0.75 5.88
C VAL A 132 -4.13 1.84 4.92
N ALA A 133 -2.83 2.12 4.91
CA ALA A 133 -2.21 3.09 4.03
C ALA A 133 -1.18 2.43 3.13
N GLN A 134 -1.20 2.81 1.85
CA GLN A 134 -0.17 2.45 0.90
C GLN A 134 0.25 3.70 0.12
N ALA A 135 1.55 3.98 0.17
CA ALA A 135 2.21 5.01 -0.61
C ALA A 135 3.06 4.35 -1.70
N CYS A 136 3.07 4.94 -2.89
CA CYS A 136 3.89 4.52 -4.02
C CYS A 136 4.53 5.78 -4.59
N ASN A 137 5.86 5.78 -4.69
CA ASN A 137 6.61 6.82 -5.38
C ASN A 137 7.06 6.29 -6.75
N PRO A 138 6.40 6.69 -7.85
CA PRO A 138 6.88 6.43 -9.19
C PRO A 138 7.88 7.52 -9.57
N SER A 139 9.10 7.48 -9.04
CA SER A 139 10.12 8.40 -9.56
C SER A 139 10.39 7.98 -11.00
N THR A 140 10.08 8.88 -11.94
CA THR A 140 10.17 8.68 -13.38
C THR A 140 11.50 8.04 -13.77
N LEU A 141 11.46 7.19 -14.82
CA LEU A 141 12.62 6.55 -15.45
C LEU A 141 13.60 7.60 -15.98
N GLY A 142 14.38 8.21 -15.10
CA GLY A 142 15.65 8.81 -15.43
C GLY A 142 16.68 7.70 -15.41
N GLY A 143 16.89 7.07 -16.57
CA GLY A 143 18.07 6.23 -16.75
C GLY A 143 19.31 7.02 -16.29
N ARG A 144 20.21 6.35 -15.56
CA ARG A 144 21.59 6.82 -15.56
C ARG A 144 21.99 6.85 -17.03
N ASP A 145 22.37 8.02 -17.50
CA ASP A 145 22.50 8.42 -18.92
C ASP A 145 21.21 9.02 -19.48
N GLY A 146 21.07 10.33 -19.26
CA GLY A 146 19.95 11.13 -19.77
C GLY A 146 19.66 10.95 -21.26
N TRP A 147 18.54 11.57 -21.67
CA TRP A 147 17.88 11.52 -22.99
C TRP A 147 16.76 10.48 -23.09
N ILE A 148 15.55 10.87 -22.69
CA ILE A 148 14.35 10.42 -23.40
C ILE A 148 13.91 11.57 -24.28
N THR A 149 14.25 11.47 -25.57
CA THR A 149 13.63 12.28 -26.61
C THR A 149 12.14 11.97 -26.63
N ARG A 150 11.35 13.02 -26.51
CA ARG A 150 9.90 13.01 -26.69
C ARG A 150 9.60 12.51 -28.11
N SER A 151 9.18 11.25 -28.24
CA SER A 151 8.71 10.69 -29.49
C SER A 151 7.33 11.25 -29.82
N GLY A 152 7.24 12.06 -30.88
CA GLY A 152 5.96 12.55 -31.41
C GLY A 152 6.13 13.78 -32.30
N ASP A 153 6.68 13.58 -33.50
CA ASP A 153 6.06 14.05 -34.77
C ASP A 153 6.96 13.63 -35.92
N ARG A 154 6.54 12.56 -36.60
CA ARG A 154 7.02 12.18 -37.93
C ARG A 154 5.92 12.60 -38.89
N ASP A 155 5.96 13.84 -39.36
CA ASP A 155 5.18 14.29 -40.51
C ASP A 155 6.11 14.86 -41.59
N HIS A 156 6.46 13.98 -42.54
CA HIS A 156 6.78 14.30 -43.92
C HIS A 156 5.97 13.31 -44.77
N PRO A 157 5.42 13.68 -45.95
CA PRO A 157 6.12 14.46 -46.99
C PRO A 157 5.26 15.48 -47.77
N GLY A 158 5.93 16.31 -48.58
CA GLY A 158 5.35 17.22 -49.57
C GLY A 158 6.36 18.24 -50.05
#